data_AF-A0A2V9CM52-F1
#
_entry.id   AF-A0A2V9CM52-F1
#
_cell.length_a   1.000
_cell.length_b   1.000
_cell.length_c   1.000
_cell.angle_alpha   90.00
_cell.angle_beta   90.00
_cell.angle_gamma   90.00
#
_symmetry.space_group_name_H-M   'P 1'
#
loop_
_entity.id
_entity.type
_entity.pdbx_description
1 polymer ?
#
loop_
_entity_poly.entity_id
_entity_poly.type
_entity_poly.pdbx_seq_one_letter_code
_entity_poly.pdbx_strand_id
1 'polypeptide(L)'
;MRRRAEVYYQQLDALRSLRREVQRELLEESQKHKAWKLLCQIPSIGPIRAAVLLGILQTPHRFRTRRQLWTFSGLGIKTHSSADHRYVDGQLQSNDLKSEYLFVD
;
A
#
# COMPACT_ATOMS: atom_id res chain seq x y z
N MET A 1 -24.74 -23.20 -16.55
CA MET A 1 -24.02 -22.21 -15.70
C MET A 1 -23.03 -22.83 -14.70
N ARG A 2 -23.33 -23.98 -14.05
CA ARG A 2 -22.46 -24.56 -12.98
C ARG A 2 -21.03 -24.93 -13.41
N ARG A 3 -20.86 -25.52 -14.60
CA ARG A 3 -19.54 -26.00 -15.06
C ARG A 3 -18.49 -24.90 -15.28
N ARG A 4 -18.91 -23.68 -15.64
CA ARG A 4 -17.98 -22.53 -15.77
C ARG A 4 -17.48 -22.05 -14.41
N ALA A 5 -18.38 -21.97 -13.41
CA ALA A 5 -18.01 -21.60 -12.05
C ALA A 5 -17.00 -22.60 -11.45
N GLU A 6 -17.23 -23.89 -11.65
CA GLU A 6 -16.31 -24.96 -11.21
C GLU A 6 -14.90 -24.78 -11.76
N VAL A 7 -14.78 -24.51 -13.06
CA VAL A 7 -13.49 -24.24 -13.71
C VAL A 7 -12.81 -23.00 -13.11
N TYR A 8 -13.56 -21.92 -12.86
CA TYR A 8 -13.00 -20.71 -12.25
C TYR A 8 -12.54 -20.93 -10.81
N TYR A 9 -13.29 -21.71 -10.01
CA TYR A 9 -12.87 -22.03 -8.63
C TYR A 9 -11.59 -22.86 -8.61
N GLN A 10 -11.43 -23.82 -9.52
CA GLN A 10 -10.19 -24.59 -9.65
C GLN A 10 -8.99 -23.70 -9.98
N GLN A 11 -9.15 -22.76 -10.92
CA GLN A 11 -8.10 -21.79 -11.27
C GLN A 11 -7.75 -20.89 -10.08
N LEU A 12 -8.77 -20.41 -9.37
CA LEU A 12 -8.59 -19.54 -8.22
C LEU A 12 -7.86 -20.25 -7.06
N ASP A 13 -8.17 -21.52 -6.81
CA ASP A 13 -7.50 -22.30 -5.77
C ASP A 13 -6.03 -22.59 -6.12
N ALA A 14 -5.72 -22.85 -7.39
CA ALA A 14 -4.33 -22.96 -7.85
C ALA A 14 -3.54 -21.64 -7.67
N LEU A 15 -4.17 -20.49 -7.94
CA LEU A 15 -3.53 -19.18 -7.70
C LEU A 15 -3.37 -18.90 -6.21
N ARG A 16 -4.31 -19.35 -5.36
CA ARG A 16 -4.24 -19.19 -3.92
C ARG A 16 -3.09 -19.99 -3.31
N SER A 17 -2.86 -21.22 -3.77
CA SER A 17 -1.72 -22.02 -3.29
C SER A 17 -0.39 -21.37 -3.68
N LEU A 18 -0.24 -20.98 -4.96
CA LEU A 18 0.96 -20.31 -5.44
C LEU A 18 1.25 -19.01 -4.67
N ARG A 19 0.22 -18.19 -4.42
CA ARG A 19 0.38 -16.97 -3.63
C ARG A 19 0.91 -17.24 -2.22
N ARG A 20 0.47 -18.32 -1.56
CA ARG A 20 0.94 -18.66 -0.21
C ARG A 20 2.41 -19.09 -0.21
N GLU A 21 2.83 -19.83 -1.23
CA GLU A 21 4.21 -20.26 -1.41
C GLU A 21 5.14 -19.05 -1.60
N VAL A 22 4.82 -18.20 -2.57
CA VAL A 22 5.57 -16.95 -2.81
C VAL A 22 5.59 -16.04 -1.58
N GLN A 23 4.48 -15.96 -0.83
CA GLN A 23 4.45 -15.20 0.42
C GLN A 23 5.41 -15.74 1.48
N ARG A 24 5.56 -17.07 1.59
CA ARG A 24 6.50 -17.68 2.53
C ARG A 24 7.94 -17.37 2.13
N GLU A 25 8.28 -17.57 0.86
CA GLU A 25 9.61 -17.26 0.33
C GLU A 25 9.96 -15.77 0.54
N LEU A 26 9.02 -14.87 0.21
CA LEU A 26 9.19 -13.44 0.42
C LEU A 26 9.42 -13.11 1.91
N LEU A 27 8.69 -13.77 2.81
CA LEU A 27 8.86 -13.57 4.25
C LEU A 27 10.21 -14.08 4.74
N GLU A 28 10.65 -15.23 4.26
CA GLU A 28 11.96 -15.81 4.60
C GLU A 28 13.10 -14.92 4.13
N GLU A 29 13.03 -14.38 2.91
CA GLU A 29 14.02 -13.42 2.41
C GLU A 29 13.99 -12.11 3.18
N SER A 30 12.81 -11.54 3.43
CA SER A 30 12.67 -10.25 4.11
C SER A 30 13.18 -10.26 5.55
N GLN A 31 13.04 -11.39 6.27
CA GLN A 31 13.52 -11.56 7.64
C GLN A 31 15.03 -11.40 7.79
N LYS A 32 15.80 -11.62 6.72
CA LYS A 32 17.26 -11.43 6.70
C LYS A 32 17.66 -9.95 6.86
N HIS A 33 16.75 -9.03 6.55
CA HIS A 33 17.02 -7.59 6.60
C HIS A 33 16.61 -6.97 7.94
N LYS A 34 17.52 -6.20 8.56
CA LYS A 34 17.24 -5.46 9.82
C LYS A 34 16.05 -4.50 9.69
N ALA A 35 15.88 -3.89 8.51
CA ALA A 35 14.78 -2.98 8.22
C ALA A 35 13.40 -3.64 8.35
N TRP A 36 13.28 -4.95 8.06
CA TRP A 36 12.02 -5.68 8.23
C TRP A 36 11.58 -5.69 9.69
N LYS A 37 12.50 -5.94 10.64
CA LYS A 37 12.20 -5.91 12.08
C LYS A 37 11.73 -4.54 12.54
N LEU A 38 12.32 -3.46 12.02
CA LEU A 38 11.92 -2.09 12.35
C LEU A 38 10.54 -1.74 11.78
N LEU A 39 10.25 -2.17 10.54
CA LEU A 39 8.94 -1.95 9.93
C LEU A 39 7.81 -2.69 10.65
N CYS A 40 8.06 -3.91 11.13
CA CYS A 40 7.09 -4.69 11.91
C CYS A 40 6.77 -4.09 13.28
N GLN A 41 7.59 -3.17 13.81
CA GLN A 41 7.27 -2.45 15.07
C GLN A 41 6.20 -1.37 14.86
N ILE A 42 5.96 -0.97 13.62
CA ILE A 42 4.97 0.06 13.31
C ILE A 42 3.57 -0.56 13.41
N PRO A 43 2.66 0.00 14.23
CA PRO A 43 1.30 -0.50 14.33
C PRO A 43 0.62 -0.47 12.96
N SER A 44 -0.16 -1.50 12.64
CA SER A 44 -0.79 -1.72 11.31
C SER A 44 0.13 -2.19 10.17
N ILE A 45 1.45 -2.32 10.40
CA ILE A 45 2.39 -2.89 9.44
C ILE A 45 2.72 -4.34 9.85
N GLY A 46 1.97 -5.28 9.28
CA GLY A 46 2.24 -6.71 9.46
C GLY A 46 3.46 -7.20 8.66
N PRO A 47 3.93 -8.43 8.91
CA PRO A 47 5.16 -8.98 8.33
C PRO A 47 5.16 -9.02 6.80
N ILE A 48 4.00 -9.29 6.19
CA ILE A 48 3.84 -9.29 4.73
C ILE A 48 3.95 -7.85 4.18
N ARG A 49 3.32 -6.87 4.83
CA ARG A 49 3.38 -5.46 4.41
C ARG A 49 4.80 -4.92 4.56
N ALA A 50 5.50 -5.27 5.64
CA ALA A 50 6.90 -4.92 5.83
C ALA A 50 7.80 -5.51 4.74
N ALA A 51 7.59 -6.77 4.34
CA ALA A 51 8.34 -7.42 3.28
C ALA A 51 8.09 -6.76 1.90
N VAL A 52 6.83 -6.46 1.59
CA VAL A 52 6.46 -5.74 0.35
C VAL A 52 7.07 -4.34 0.33
N LEU A 53 6.97 -3.60 1.43
CA LEU A 53 7.58 -2.28 1.56
C LEU A 53 9.09 -2.33 1.34
N LEU A 54 9.77 -3.32 1.91
CA LEU A 54 11.20 -3.52 1.72
C LEU A 54 11.54 -3.81 0.25
N GLY A 55 10.73 -4.64 -0.42
CA GLY A 55 10.88 -4.97 -1.84
C GLY A 55 10.60 -3.80 -2.79
N ILE A 56 9.63 -2.94 -2.47
CA ILE A 56 9.34 -1.71 -3.23
C ILE A 56 10.45 -0.67 -3.01
N LEU A 57 10.95 -0.56 -1.77
CA LEU A 57 11.94 0.44 -1.42
C LEU A 57 13.32 0.11 -1.95
N GLN A 58 13.73 -1.17 -1.96
CA GLN A 58 15.05 -1.74 -2.31
C GLN A 58 16.26 -0.98 -1.73
N THR A 59 16.49 0.26 -2.18
CA THR A 59 17.53 1.20 -1.76
C THR A 59 16.91 2.44 -1.09
N PRO A 60 16.59 2.38 0.21
CA PRO A 60 15.94 3.49 0.92
C PRO A 60 16.80 4.78 0.95
N HIS A 61 18.12 4.67 0.82
CA HIS A 61 19.04 5.80 0.77
C HIS A 61 18.95 6.64 -0.52
N ARG A 62 18.18 6.19 -1.52
CA ARG A 62 17.93 6.95 -2.76
C ARG A 62 17.11 8.21 -2.52
N PHE A 63 16.26 8.21 -1.49
CA PHE A 63 15.36 9.32 -1.23
C PHE A 63 16.07 10.45 -0.49
N ARG A 64 16.01 11.66 -1.05
CA ARG A 64 16.63 12.86 -0.47
C ARG A 64 16.03 13.23 0.89
N THR A 65 14.75 12.93 1.12
CA THR A 65 14.06 13.23 2.39
C THR A 65 13.20 12.07 2.87
N ARG A 66 13.03 11.97 4.19
CA ARG A 66 12.14 10.98 4.82
C ARG A 66 10.69 11.12 4.36
N ARG A 67 10.20 12.34 4.08
CA ARG A 67 8.83 12.55 3.56
C ARG A 67 8.62 11.95 2.18
N GLN A 68 9.62 12.05 1.28
CA GLN A 68 9.56 11.44 -0.05
C GLN A 68 9.51 9.91 0.04
N LEU A 69 10.31 9.32 0.93
CA LEU A 69 10.28 7.89 1.22
C LEU A 69 8.88 7.42 1.66
N TRP A 70 8.27 8.13 2.61
CA TRP A 70 6.95 7.79 3.11
C TRP A 70 5.85 7.99 2.07
N THR A 71 5.92 9.05 1.29
CA THR A 71 4.97 9.30 0.20
C THR A 71 5.04 8.21 -0.87
N PHE A 72 6.25 7.81 -1.27
CA PHE A 72 6.47 6.75 -2.26
C PHE A 72 5.99 5.37 -1.77
N SER A 73 6.16 5.09 -0.48
CA SER A 73 5.68 3.85 0.14
C SER A 73 4.18 3.83 0.44
N GLY A 74 3.43 4.90 0.12
CA GLY A 74 2.00 5.01 0.42
C GLY A 74 1.69 5.25 1.90
N LEU A 75 2.70 5.60 2.70
CA LEU A 75 2.59 5.93 4.13
C LEU A 75 2.69 7.45 4.39
N GLY A 76 2.55 8.25 3.33
CA GLY A 76 2.54 9.71 3.43
C GLY A 76 1.33 10.20 4.22
N ILE A 77 1.57 11.08 5.19
CA ILE A 77 0.50 11.75 5.93
C ILE A 77 -0.26 12.66 4.96
N LYS A 78 -1.51 12.33 4.66
CA LYS A 78 -2.45 13.25 4.00
C LYS A 78 -3.23 13.97 5.09
N THR A 79 -3.00 15.28 5.23
CA THR A 79 -3.81 16.12 6.11
C THR A 79 -5.10 16.46 5.36
N HIS A 80 -6.20 15.86 5.78
CA HIS A 80 -7.53 16.26 5.33
C HIS A 80 -8.02 17.39 6.24
N SER A 81 -8.08 18.62 5.72
CA SER A 81 -8.72 19.74 6.41
C SER A 81 -10.22 19.66 6.17
N SER A 82 -10.99 19.19 7.14
CA SER A 82 -12.47 19.17 7.06
C SER A 82 -13.11 20.55 7.30
N ALA A 83 -12.30 21.60 7.50
CA ALA A 83 -12.76 22.95 7.83
C ALA A 83 -12.73 23.94 6.65
N ASP A 84 -12.41 23.47 5.43
CA ASP A 84 -12.28 24.33 4.24
C ASP A 84 -13.58 24.59 3.48
N HIS A 85 -14.74 24.31 4.08
CA HIS A 85 -16.04 24.68 3.51
C HIS A 85 -16.60 25.87 4.28
N ARG A 86 -16.09 27.07 3.98
CA ARG A 86 -16.79 28.29 4.38
C ARG A 86 -17.82 28.61 3.32
N TYR A 87 -19.09 28.59 3.71
CA TYR A 87 -20.14 29.30 2.98
C TYR A 87 -19.83 30.79 3.05
N VAL A 88 -19.41 31.38 1.93
CA VAL A 88 -19.34 32.83 1.75
C VAL A 88 -20.32 33.16 0.63
N ASP A 89 -21.32 33.99 0.93
CA ASP A 89 -22.33 34.45 -0.03
C ASP A 89 -23.14 33.34 -0.76
N GLY A 90 -23.55 32.30 -0.03
CA GLY A 90 -24.48 31.30 -0.55
C GLY A 90 -23.91 30.36 -1.63
N GLN A 91 -22.60 30.42 -1.89
CA GLN A 91 -21.91 29.50 -2.79
C GLN A 91 -20.87 28.66 -2.03
N LEU A 92 -20.87 27.36 -2.31
CA LEU A 92 -19.86 26.42 -1.81
C LEU A 92 -18.58 26.61 -2.62
N GLN A 93 -17.56 27.27 -2.05
CA GLN A 93 -16.22 27.25 -2.64
C GLN A 93 -15.42 26.08 -2.08
N SER A 94 -15.15 25.10 -2.95
CA SER A 94 -14.16 24.06 -2.72
C SER A 94 -12.76 24.60 -3.05
N ASN A 95 -11.84 24.56 -2.10
CA ASN A 95 -10.42 24.89 -2.34
C ASN A 95 -9.56 23.67 -2.68
N ASP A 96 -10.18 22.58 -3.15
CA ASP A 96 -9.50 21.32 -3.42
C ASP A 96 -9.25 21.13 -4.92
N LEU A 97 -8.26 21.85 -5.45
CA LEU A 97 -7.69 21.52 -6.75
C LEU A 97 -6.55 20.51 -6.56
N LYS A 98 -6.84 19.26 -6.97
CA LYS A 98 -5.93 18.16 -7.36
C LYS A 98 -5.50 17.18 -6.27
N SER A 99 -6.29 16.11 -6.08
CA SER A 99 -5.72 14.77 -5.79
C SER A 99 -6.67 13.60 -6.10
N GLU A 100 -7.41 13.65 -7.21
CA GLU A 100 -8.28 12.52 -7.64
C GLU A 100 -7.72 11.68 -8.80
N TYR A 101 -6.47 11.90 -9.22
CA TYR A 101 -5.84 11.11 -10.28
C TYR A 101 -4.45 10.62 -9.87
N LEU A 102 -4.35 9.62 -8.99
CA LEU A 102 -3.18 8.74 -8.97
C LEU A 102 -3.39 7.42 -8.21
N PHE A 103 -4.55 6.76 -8.29
CA PHE A 103 -4.70 5.41 -7.73
C PHE A 103 -5.73 4.56 -8.49
N VAL A 104 -5.62 4.48 -9.82
CA VAL A 104 -5.96 3.28 -10.60
C VAL A 104 -5.11 3.34 -11.87
N ASP A 105 -4.01 2.59 -11.88
CA ASP A 105 -3.43 1.88 -13.04
C ASP A 105 -2.34 0.92 -12.52
#